data_AF-A0A2K1N916-F1
#
_entry.id   AF-A0A2K1N916-F1
#
_cell.length_a   1.000
_cell.length_b   1.000
_cell.length_c   1.000
_cell.angle_alpha   90.00
_cell.angle_beta   90.00
_cell.angle_gamma   90.00
#
_symmetry.space_group_name_H-M   'P 1'
#
loop_
_entity.id
_entity.type
_entity.pdbx_description
1 polymer ?
#
loop_
_entity_poly.entity_id
_entity_poly.type
_entity_poly.pdbx_seq_one_letter_code
_entity_poly.pdbx_strand_id
1 'polypeptide(L)' 'MAAKSQIIEFSLKCTECNNRNYYKKKNRNYKEKIELKKYCPHCRKHTLHVESKI' A
#
# COMPACT_ATOMS: atom_id res chain seq x y z
N MET A 1 2.45 -11.27 29.31
CA MET A 1 2.12 -11.98 28.06
C MET A 1 2.12 -10.96 26.93
N ALA A 2 3.14 -10.94 26.07
CA ALA A 2 3.20 -9.96 24.99
C ALA A 2 2.14 -10.33 23.94
N ALA A 3 1.08 -9.51 23.84
CA ALA A 3 0.11 -9.63 22.77
C ALA A 3 0.85 -9.48 21.43
N LYS A 4 0.92 -10.55 20.62
CA LYS A 4 1.48 -10.53 19.27
C LYS A 4 0.69 -9.52 18.44
N SER A 5 1.21 -8.31 18.26
CA SER A 5 0.68 -7.35 17.31
C SER A 5 0.91 -7.89 15.90
N GLN A 6 -0.16 -8.35 15.26
CA GLN A 6 -0.09 -8.95 13.93
C GLN A 6 0.02 -7.84 12.87
N ILE A 7 1.25 -7.39 12.63
CA ILE A 7 1.58 -6.38 11.61
C ILE A 7 1.76 -7.08 10.26
N ILE A 8 1.07 -6.61 9.23
CA ILE A 8 1.15 -7.08 7.84
C ILE A 8 1.83 -6.00 7.01
N GLU A 9 2.81 -6.39 6.21
CA GLU A 9 3.40 -5.53 5.20
C GLU A 9 2.62 -5.62 3.89
N PHE A 10 2.35 -4.47 3.28
CA PHE A 10 1.63 -4.34 2.02
C PHE A 10 2.34 -3.34 1.11
N SER A 11 2.15 -3.52 -0.18
CA SER A 11 2.66 -2.60 -1.20
C SER A 11 1.55 -1.70 -1.72
N LEU A 12 1.89 -0.48 -2.16
CA LEU A 12 0.97 0.38 -2.91
C LEU A 12 1.27 0.24 -4.39
N LYS A 13 0.26 -0.24 -5.12
CA LYS A 13 0.29 -0.47 -6.55
C LYS A 13 -0.42 0.68 -7.27
N CYS A 14 0.27 1.33 -8.20
CA CYS A 14 -0.36 2.35 -9.04
C CYS A 14 -1.41 1.73 -9.96
N THR A 15 -2.56 2.38 -10.12
CA THR A 15 -3.64 1.92 -11.01
C THR A 15 -3.33 2.08 -12.49
N GLU A 16 -2.41 2.97 -12.87
CA GLU A 16 -2.06 3.22 -14.28
C GLU A 16 -0.83 2.42 -14.72
N CYS A 17 0.28 2.57 -14.00
CA CYS A 17 1.57 1.97 -14.34
C CYS A 17 1.71 0.53 -13.80
N ASN A 18 0.74 0.04 -12.99
CA ASN A 18 0.82 -1.22 -12.24
C ASN A 18 2.05 -1.36 -11.31
N ASN A 19 2.87 -0.31 -11.20
CA ASN A 19 4.12 -0.34 -10.49
C ASN A 19 3.90 -0.31 -8.97
N ARG A 20 4.69 -1.09 -8.24
CA ARG A 20 4.63 -1.21 -6.78
C ARG A 20 5.79 -0.43 -6.19
N ASN A 21 5.54 0.76 -5.66
CA ASN A 21 6.61 1.70 -5.30
C ASN A 21 6.58 2.19 -3.85
N TYR A 22 5.71 1.65 -3.01
CA TYR A 22 5.69 1.98 -1.59
C TYR A 22 5.37 0.74 -0.77
N TYR A 23 6.21 0.43 0.21
CA TYR A 23 5.97 -0.62 1.20
C TYR A 23 5.53 0.03 2.50
N LYS A 24 4.41 -0.42 3.04
CA LYS A 24 3.85 0.07 4.30
C LYS A 24 3.43 -1.10 5.17
N LYS A 25 3.40 -0.86 6.46
CA LYS A 25 2.97 -1.83 7.46
C LYS A 25 1.61 -1.39 8.00
N LYS A 26 0.63 -2.29 8.01
CA LYS A 26 -0.65 -2.08 8.70
C LYS A 26 -0.89 -3.17 9.72
N ASN A 27 -1.60 -2.84 10.78
CA ASN A 27 -2.08 -3.87 11.70
C ASN A 27 -3.18 -4.68 11.02
N ARG A 28 -3.19 -6.00 11.20
CA ARG A 28 -4.14 -6.94 10.58
C ARG A 28 -5.60 -6.64 10.93
N ASN A 29 -5.85 -5.93 12.03
CA ASN A 29 -7.19 -5.46 12.39
C ASN A 29 -7.76 -4.43 11.39
N TYR A 30 -6.91 -3.71 10.66
CA TYR A 30 -7.35 -2.78 9.61
C TYR A 30 -7.63 -3.54 8.31
N LYS A 31 -8.91 -3.89 8.11
CA LYS A 31 -9.41 -4.56 6.90
C LYS A 31 -9.69 -3.62 5.74
N GLU A 32 -9.68 -2.31 5.97
CA GLU A 32 -9.94 -1.32 4.93
C GLU A 32 -8.83 -1.35 3.88
N LYS A 33 -9.26 -1.26 2.61
CA LYS A 33 -8.34 -1.11 1.48
C LYS A 33 -7.82 0.33 1.51
N ILE A 34 -6.50 0.47 1.54
CA ILE A 34 -5.88 1.79 1.53
C ILE A 34 -5.73 2.26 0.09
N GLU A 35 -6.40 3.36 -0.24
CA GLU A 35 -6.29 4.04 -1.52
C GLU A 35 -5.67 5.42 -1.29
N LEU A 36 -4.48 5.65 -1.82
CA LEU A 36 -3.73 6.89 -1.60
C LEU A 36 -3.31 7.49 -2.92
N LYS A 37 -3.53 8.80 -3.09
CA LYS A 37 -2.97 9.54 -4.21
C LYS A 37 -1.48 9.77 -3.95
N LYS A 38 -0.64 9.02 -4.67
CA LYS A 38 0.82 9.11 -4.59
C LYS A 38 1.40 9.36 -5.96
N TYR A 39 2.60 9.92 -5.98
CA TYR A 39 3.34 10.15 -7.21
C TYR A 39 3.83 8.81 -7.78
N CYS A 40 3.46 8.45 -9.02
CA CYS A 40 4.11 7.36 -9.76
C CYS A 40 5.26 8.00 -10.58
N PRO A 41 6.53 7.65 -10.34
CA PRO A 41 7.66 8.18 -11.12
C PRO A 41 7.62 7.72 -12.59
N HIS A 42 6.96 6.60 -12.89
CA HIS A 42 6.78 6.13 -14.26
C HIS A 42 5.78 6.99 -15.04
N CYS A 43 4.62 7.32 -14.44
CA CYS A 43 3.63 8.22 -15.04
C CYS A 43 3.97 9.71 -14.89
N ARG A 44 4.97 10.04 -14.06
CA ARG A 44 5.36 11.40 -13.65
C ARG A 44 4.22 12.28 -13.13
N LYS A 45 3.18 11.68 -12.55
CA LYS A 45 2.01 12.38 -12.01
C LYS A 45 1.49 11.70 -10.75
N HIS A 46 0.65 12.41 -10.00
CA HIS A 46 -0.04 11.86 -8.83
C HIS A 46 -1.24 11.02 -9.27
N THR A 47 -1.14 9.72 -9.03
CA THR A 47 -2.16 8.74 -9.40
C THR A 47 -2.69 8.03 -8.17
N LEU A 48 -3.86 7.41 -8.32
CA LEU A 48 -4.42 6.58 -7.28
C LEU A 48 -3.56 5.31 -7.14
N HIS A 49 -3.06 5.06 -5.93
CA HIS A 49 -2.38 3.83 -5.61
C HIS A 49 -3.26 3.01 -4.67
N VAL A 50 -3.50 1.77 -5.05
CA VAL A 50 -4.30 0.81 -4.30
C VAL A 50 -3.39 -0.14 -3.53
N GLU A 51 -3.83 -0.54 -2.35
CA GLU A 51 -3.15 -1.59 -1.61
C GLU A 51 -3.11 -2.90 -2.41
N SER A 52 -1.90 -3.43 -2.57
CA SER A 52 -1.62 -4.75 -3.11
C SER A 52 -0.81 -5.53 -2.09
N LYS A 53 -1.24 -6.77 -1.80
CA LYS A 53 -0.36 -7.72 -1.12
C LYS A 53 0.93 -7.88 -1.93
N ILE A 54 2.04 -8.03 -1.21
CA ILE A 54 3.34 -8.39 -1.79
C ILE A 54 3.19 -9.70 -2.55
#